data_AF-A0A1A3Q338-F1
#
_entry.id   AF-A0A1A3Q338-F1
#
_cell.length_a   1.000
_cell.length_b   1.000
_cell.length_c   1.000
_cell.angle_alpha   90.00
_cell.angle_beta   90.00
_cell.angle_gamma   90.00
#
_symmetry.space_group_name_H-M   'P 1'
#
loop_
_entity.id
_entity.type
_entity.pdbx_description
1 polymer ?
#
loop_
_entity_poly.entity_id
_entity_poly.type
_entity_poly.pdbx_seq_one_letter_code
_entity_poly.pdbx_strand_id
1 'polypeptide(L)'
;MAEFSEPNRPPSVVDSQVDDVLSADPDERARQLELLRDAFIPWLATIDGGNQYVHRVARWSQIPEASQPLVDALVAKRILVKERRGVGDRGEVGEIFVEIAHRSLLHDWTELHGWLREQRHNLNTADDLQRYAAEWEAGNRDANWLMSGTRLIDAENLADTAEFGDQVAHTRDYLKASRRHENLRLENESQRHHDALTAAVKQLETARTHAASAHEQAQILATRVRILQAALVVTAIIALIAIIAAL
;
A
#
# COMPACT_ATOMS: atom_id res chain seq x y z
N MET A 1 24.46 9.94 4.26
CA MET A 1 25.02 11.30 4.41
C MET A 1 24.06 12.07 5.29
N ALA A 2 24.45 12.37 6.52
CA ALA A 2 23.67 13.19 7.43
C ALA A 2 23.88 14.66 7.05
N GLU A 3 22.81 15.33 6.64
CA GLU A 3 22.82 16.77 6.38
C GLU A 3 22.80 17.48 7.73
N PHE A 4 23.90 18.15 8.04
CA PHE A 4 24.05 18.98 9.23
C PHE A 4 23.08 20.16 9.13
N SER A 5 22.06 20.21 10.00
CA SER A 5 21.36 21.47 10.28
C SER A 5 22.36 22.41 10.98
N GLU A 6 22.84 23.41 10.26
CA GLU A 6 23.54 24.55 10.86
C GLU A 6 22.54 25.38 11.68
N PRO A 7 22.73 25.52 13.01
CA PRO A 7 21.76 26.17 13.89
C PRO A 7 21.74 27.71 13.79
N ASN A 8 22.31 28.31 12.73
CA ASN A 8 22.46 29.76 12.61
C ASN A 8 22.44 30.27 11.16
N ARG A 9 21.60 29.67 10.30
CA ARG A 9 21.33 30.21 8.97
C ARG A 9 20.47 31.48 9.14
N PRO A 10 20.88 32.64 8.57
CA PRO A 10 20.00 33.81 8.58
C PRO A 10 18.66 33.47 7.92
N PRO A 11 17.53 34.03 8.40
CA PRO A 11 16.23 33.75 7.82
C PRO A 11 16.28 33.99 6.31
N SER A 12 15.72 33.05 5.55
CA SER A 12 15.74 33.19 4.10
C SER A 12 14.94 34.42 3.69
N VAL A 13 15.24 34.98 2.52
CA VAL A 13 14.43 36.10 1.97
C VAL A 13 12.96 35.67 1.87
N VAL A 14 12.72 34.39 1.59
CA VAL A 14 11.38 33.82 1.53
C VAL A 14 10.70 33.82 2.90
N ASP A 15 11.38 33.35 3.96
CA ASP A 15 10.85 33.40 5.34
C ASP A 15 10.44 34.83 5.68
N SER A 16 11.30 35.82 5.40
CA SER A 16 10.98 37.22 5.68
C SER A 16 9.77 37.76 4.93
N GLN A 17 9.54 37.30 3.69
CA GLN A 17 8.39 37.75 2.89
C GLN A 17 7.07 37.12 3.34
N VAL A 18 7.12 35.88 3.83
CA VAL A 18 5.96 35.21 4.44
C VAL A 18 5.68 35.82 5.82
N ASP A 19 6.73 36.08 6.60
CA ASP A 19 6.62 36.70 7.93
C ASP A 19 5.96 38.07 7.91
N ASP A 20 6.21 38.86 6.86
CA ASP A 20 5.55 40.14 6.60
C ASP A 20 4.02 40.03 6.43
N VAL A 21 3.49 38.86 6.06
CA VAL A 21 2.05 38.61 5.89
C VAL A 21 1.40 38.16 7.19
N LEU A 22 2.18 37.51 8.05
CA LEU A 22 1.70 36.92 9.29
C LEU A 22 1.63 37.95 10.42
N SER A 23 0.75 37.71 11.38
CA SER A 23 0.65 38.52 12.59
C SER A 23 1.93 38.45 13.42
N ALA A 24 2.24 39.55 14.12
CA ALA A 24 3.27 39.58 15.15
C ALA A 24 2.80 38.99 16.49
N ASP A 25 1.47 38.88 16.69
CA ASP A 25 0.88 38.22 17.85
C ASP A 25 1.09 36.69 17.75
N PRO A 26 1.72 36.03 18.74
CA PRO A 26 2.07 34.61 18.64
C PRO A 26 0.87 33.67 18.45
N ASP A 27 -0.25 33.94 19.14
CA ASP A 27 -1.43 33.07 19.09
C ASP A 27 -2.14 33.18 17.74
N GLU A 28 -2.29 34.40 17.23
CA GLU A 28 -2.84 34.61 15.88
C GLU A 28 -1.91 34.07 14.81
N ARG A 29 -0.59 34.25 14.96
CA ARG A 29 0.39 33.71 14.02
C ARG A 29 0.31 32.19 13.92
N ALA A 30 0.16 31.49 15.04
CA ALA A 30 -0.01 30.04 15.05
C ALA A 30 -1.26 29.60 14.27
N ARG A 31 -2.42 30.27 14.48
CA ARG A 31 -3.64 30.00 13.71
C ARG A 31 -3.46 30.26 12.22
N GLN A 32 -2.78 31.34 11.85
CA GLN A 32 -2.53 31.67 10.44
C GLN A 32 -1.62 30.63 9.77
N LEU A 33 -0.63 30.12 10.50
CA LEU A 33 0.23 29.03 10.02
C LEU A 33 -0.56 27.73 9.82
N GLU A 34 -1.49 27.38 10.70
CA GLU A 34 -2.40 26.24 10.51
C GLU A 34 -3.27 26.41 9.26
N LEU A 35 -3.88 27.58 9.07
CA LEU A 35 -4.68 27.88 7.88
C LEU A 35 -3.83 27.81 6.60
N LEU A 36 -2.59 28.30 6.63
CA LEU A 36 -1.68 28.17 5.49
C LEU A 36 -1.30 26.70 5.26
N ARG A 37 -1.03 25.92 6.30
CA ARG A 37 -0.76 24.49 6.19
C ARG A 37 -1.87 23.78 5.41
N ASP A 38 -3.13 24.06 5.73
CA ASP A 38 -4.31 23.48 5.05
C ASP A 38 -4.47 23.95 3.60
N ALA A 39 -3.98 25.15 3.26
CA ALA A 39 -3.97 25.63 1.88
C ALA A 39 -2.80 25.04 1.07
N PHE A 40 -1.65 24.81 1.70
CA PHE A 40 -0.47 24.28 1.02
C PHE A 40 -0.54 22.76 0.84
N ILE A 41 -0.96 22.04 1.88
CA ILE A 41 -1.06 20.58 1.88
C ILE A 41 -2.55 20.21 1.92
N PRO A 42 -3.07 19.45 0.94
CA PRO A 42 -2.36 18.84 -0.20
C PRO A 42 -2.45 19.64 -1.52
N TRP A 43 -2.90 20.90 -1.49
CA TRP A 43 -3.34 21.61 -2.71
C TRP A 43 -2.23 22.27 -3.51
N LEU A 44 -1.30 23.00 -2.88
CA LEU A 44 -0.28 23.80 -3.56
C LEU A 44 1.10 23.16 -3.58
N ALA A 45 1.34 22.17 -2.71
CA ALA A 45 2.60 21.45 -2.64
C ALA A 45 2.37 19.95 -2.49
N THR A 46 3.22 19.17 -3.14
CA THR A 46 3.20 17.71 -3.08
C THR A 46 4.62 17.15 -3.16
N ILE A 47 4.73 15.83 -3.14
CA ILE A 47 5.93 15.10 -3.51
C ILE A 47 5.72 14.43 -4.88
N ASP A 48 6.78 14.33 -5.68
CA ASP A 48 6.78 13.55 -6.90
C ASP A 48 7.26 12.10 -6.67
N GLY A 49 7.13 11.23 -7.67
CA GLY A 49 7.65 9.85 -7.61
C GLY A 49 9.19 9.75 -7.48
N GLY A 50 9.92 10.85 -7.65
CA GLY A 50 11.35 10.99 -7.36
C GLY A 50 11.63 11.41 -5.92
N ASN A 51 10.59 11.51 -5.09
CA ASN A 51 10.66 11.87 -3.68
C ASN A 51 11.23 13.30 -3.46
N GLN A 52 10.98 14.17 -4.44
CA GLN A 52 11.26 15.61 -4.40
C GLN A 52 9.99 16.41 -4.14
N TYR A 53 10.08 17.47 -3.35
CA TYR A 53 8.97 18.38 -3.15
C TYR A 53 8.77 19.25 -4.38
N VAL A 54 7.53 19.30 -4.86
CA VAL A 54 7.14 20.04 -6.05
C VAL A 54 5.88 20.85 -5.77
N HIS A 55 5.70 21.95 -6.50
CA HIS A 55 4.48 22.74 -6.40
C HIS A 55 3.39 22.14 -7.28
N ARG A 56 2.15 22.44 -6.93
CA ARG A 56 0.94 22.02 -7.63
C ARG A 56 0.10 23.24 -7.97
N VAL A 57 -0.63 23.13 -9.07
CA VAL A 57 -1.66 24.10 -9.45
C VAL A 57 -2.99 23.65 -8.86
N ALA A 58 -3.56 24.46 -7.96
CA ALA A 58 -4.86 24.21 -7.35
C ALA A 58 -5.93 25.09 -7.98
N ARG A 59 -7.17 24.59 -8.07
CA ARG A 59 -8.32 25.46 -8.34
C ARG A 59 -8.61 26.28 -7.09
N TRP A 60 -9.01 27.54 -7.26
CA TRP A 60 -9.35 28.41 -6.13
C TRP A 60 -10.46 27.83 -5.25
N SER A 61 -11.42 27.14 -5.86
CA SER A 61 -12.51 26.43 -5.18
C SER A 61 -12.06 25.27 -4.31
N GLN A 62 -10.84 24.75 -4.50
CA GLN A 62 -10.28 23.67 -3.69
C GLN A 62 -9.53 24.20 -2.46
N ILE A 63 -9.14 25.48 -2.46
CA ILE A 63 -8.47 26.08 -1.31
C ILE A 63 -9.49 26.32 -0.20
N PRO A 64 -9.24 25.86 1.04
CA PRO A 64 -10.14 26.07 2.17
C PRO A 64 -10.51 27.55 2.35
N GLU A 65 -11.81 27.83 2.50
CA GLU A 65 -12.34 29.21 2.54
C GLU A 65 -11.70 30.04 3.66
N ALA A 66 -11.44 29.43 4.82
CA ALA A 66 -10.77 30.09 5.95
C ALA A 66 -9.34 30.54 5.63
N SER A 67 -8.64 29.86 4.73
CA SER A 67 -7.26 30.16 4.35
C SER A 67 -7.16 31.14 3.18
N GLN A 68 -8.25 31.35 2.44
CA GLN A 68 -8.28 32.21 1.25
C GLN A 68 -7.78 33.64 1.49
N PRO A 69 -8.13 34.33 2.59
CA PRO A 69 -7.61 35.68 2.86
C PRO A 69 -6.07 35.73 2.98
N LEU A 70 -5.46 34.71 3.60
CA LEU A 70 -4.00 34.61 3.73
C LEU A 70 -3.35 34.29 2.39
N VAL A 71 -3.99 33.42 1.59
CA VAL A 71 -3.53 33.12 0.23
C VAL A 71 -3.57 34.38 -0.64
N ASP A 72 -4.62 35.21 -0.54
CA ASP A 72 -4.68 36.51 -1.23
C ASP A 72 -3.56 37.47 -0.80
N ALA A 73 -3.22 37.50 0.50
CA ALA A 73 -2.10 38.29 1.00
C ALA A 73 -0.74 37.81 0.45
N LEU A 74 -0.53 36.49 0.36
CA LEU A 74 0.66 35.91 -0.28
C LEU A 74 0.72 36.21 -1.79
N VAL A 75 -0.43 36.26 -2.48
CA VAL A 75 -0.51 36.70 -3.88
C VAL A 75 -0.13 38.17 -4.04
N ALA A 76 -0.58 39.04 -3.13
CA ALA A 76 -0.21 40.46 -3.14
C ALA A 76 1.30 40.67 -2.97
N LYS A 77 1.99 39.79 -2.23
CA LYS A 77 3.45 39.75 -2.09
C LYS A 77 4.17 39.01 -3.22
N ARG A 78 3.45 38.48 -4.21
CA ARG A 78 3.97 37.68 -5.35
C ARG A 78 4.66 36.38 -4.94
N ILE A 79 4.33 35.85 -3.76
CA ILE A 79 4.78 34.52 -3.32
C ILE A 79 3.96 33.43 -4.03
N LEU A 80 2.66 33.72 -4.21
CA LEU A 80 1.73 32.91 -4.99
C LEU A 80 1.25 33.69 -6.21
N VAL A 81 0.81 32.97 -7.24
CA VAL A 81 0.22 33.54 -8.44
C VAL A 81 -1.22 33.06 -8.55
N LYS A 82 -2.13 33.99 -8.83
CA LYS A 82 -3.51 33.72 -9.23
C LYS A 82 -3.65 33.93 -10.73
N GLU A 83 -4.03 32.90 -11.45
CA GLU A 83 -4.29 32.95 -12.89
C GLU A 83 -5.75 32.60 -13.17
N ARG A 84 -6.43 33.39 -14.02
CA ARG A 84 -7.75 33.02 -14.53
C ARG A 84 -7.57 32.29 -15.86
N ARG A 85 -7.99 31.03 -15.91
CA ARG A 85 -7.97 30.20 -17.13
C ARG A 85 -9.40 29.99 -17.63
N GLY A 86 -9.57 30.07 -18.95
CA GLY A 86 -10.87 29.96 -19.60
C GLY A 86 -11.34 31.32 -20.13
N VAL A 87 -11.44 31.40 -21.45
CA VAL A 87 -12.13 32.47 -22.17
C VAL A 87 -13.42 31.85 -22.68
N GLY A 88 -14.54 32.13 -22.02
CA GLY A 88 -15.83 31.80 -22.60
C GLY A 88 -16.14 32.79 -23.72
N ASP A 89 -16.22 32.33 -24.97
CA ASP A 89 -16.78 33.09 -26.11
C ASP A 89 -18.21 33.63 -25.84
N ARG A 90 -18.85 33.20 -24.75
CA ARG A 90 -20.22 33.56 -24.32
C ARG A 90 -20.30 34.21 -22.93
N GLY A 91 -19.20 34.74 -22.40
CA GLY A 91 -19.21 35.46 -21.11
C GLY A 91 -19.23 34.57 -19.86
N GLU A 92 -18.82 33.30 -19.98
CA GLU A 92 -18.55 32.47 -18.80
C GLU A 92 -17.35 33.01 -18.02
N VAL A 93 -17.49 33.09 -16.70
CA VAL A 93 -16.40 33.50 -15.80
C VAL A 93 -15.38 32.36 -15.76
N GLY A 94 -14.18 32.61 -16.29
CA GLY A 94 -13.08 31.63 -16.24
C GLY A 94 -12.75 31.20 -14.81
N GLU A 95 -12.27 29.96 -14.67
CA GLU A 95 -11.88 29.36 -13.39
C GLU A 95 -10.56 29.97 -12.91
N ILE A 96 -10.44 30.22 -11.60
CA ILE A 96 -9.23 30.77 -10.99
C ILE A 96 -8.37 29.62 -10.49
N PHE A 97 -7.09 29.67 -10.83
CA PHE A 97 -6.07 28.75 -10.38
C PHE A 97 -5.04 29.48 -9.53
N VAL A 98 -4.47 28.77 -8.55
CA VAL A 98 -3.41 29.26 -7.67
C VAL A 98 -2.23 28.32 -7.74
N GLU A 99 -1.03 28.89 -7.83
CA GLU A 99 0.22 28.15 -7.77
C GLU A 99 1.31 28.95 -7.06
N ILE A 100 2.37 28.25 -6.66
CA ILE A 100 3.56 28.84 -6.05
C ILE A 100 4.39 29.54 -7.14
N ALA A 101 4.71 30.83 -6.94
CA ALA A 101 5.44 31.62 -7.94
C ALA A 101 6.89 31.15 -8.14
N HIS A 102 7.55 30.75 -7.06
CA HIS A 102 8.97 30.40 -7.06
C HIS A 102 9.21 29.10 -6.29
N ARG A 103 9.93 28.16 -6.92
CA ARG A 103 10.26 26.85 -6.33
C ARG A 103 11.06 26.93 -5.04
N SER A 104 11.79 28.02 -4.82
CA SER A 104 12.51 28.29 -3.56
C SER A 104 11.61 28.22 -2.33
N LEU A 105 10.32 28.56 -2.46
CA LEU A 105 9.36 28.50 -1.35
C LEU A 105 9.28 27.12 -0.68
N LEU A 106 9.44 26.04 -1.45
CA LEU A 106 9.35 24.66 -0.94
C LEU A 106 10.54 24.24 -0.06
N HIS A 107 11.64 24.98 -0.15
CA HIS A 107 12.91 24.66 0.52
C HIS A 107 13.34 25.72 1.53
N ASP A 108 13.08 26.99 1.21
CA ASP A 108 13.57 28.13 1.97
C ASP A 108 12.57 28.60 3.03
N TRP A 109 11.28 28.24 2.91
CA TRP A 109 10.31 28.51 3.96
C TRP A 109 10.31 27.38 5.00
N THR A 110 10.80 27.70 6.19
CA THR A 110 11.09 26.70 7.24
C THR A 110 9.85 25.91 7.66
N GLU A 111 8.72 26.59 7.85
CA GLU A 111 7.46 25.94 8.27
C GLU A 111 6.93 24.98 7.21
N LEU A 112 6.84 25.42 5.95
CA LEU A 112 6.39 24.56 4.86
C LEU A 112 7.30 23.35 4.65
N HIS A 113 8.62 23.55 4.74
CA HIS A 113 9.55 22.42 4.67
C HIS A 113 9.33 21.41 5.81
N GLY A 114 9.03 21.91 7.01
CA GLY A 114 8.64 21.10 8.16
C GLY A 114 7.37 20.29 7.90
N TRP A 115 6.31 20.95 7.42
CA TRP A 115 5.03 20.31 7.12
C TRP A 115 5.15 19.25 6.01
N LEU A 116 5.90 19.55 4.94
CA LEU A 116 6.15 18.61 3.85
C LEU A 116 6.92 17.37 4.33
N ARG A 117 7.87 17.54 5.25
CA ARG A 117 8.59 16.42 5.86
C ARG A 117 7.69 15.57 6.75
N GLU A 118 6.83 16.20 7.54
CA GLU A 118 5.86 15.53 8.41
C GLU A 118 4.85 14.71 7.59
N GLN A 119 4.30 15.32 6.54
CA GLN A 119 3.26 14.72 5.69
C GLN A 119 3.82 13.86 4.55
N ARG A 120 5.14 13.60 4.54
CA ARG A 120 5.82 12.91 3.44
C ARG A 120 5.21 11.57 3.08
N HIS A 121 4.81 10.76 4.06
CA HIS A 121 4.16 9.47 3.78
C HIS A 121 2.82 9.66 3.09
N ASN A 122 1.96 10.52 3.65
CA ASN A 122 0.63 10.82 3.10
C ASN A 122 0.71 11.41 1.69
N LEU A 123 1.65 12.34 1.46
CA LEU A 123 1.90 12.92 0.14
C LEU A 123 2.34 11.86 -0.89
N ASN A 124 3.24 10.94 -0.52
CA ASN A 124 3.65 9.84 -1.41
C ASN A 124 2.47 8.91 -1.72
N THR A 125 1.70 8.54 -0.70
CA THR A 125 0.51 7.70 -0.86
C THR A 125 -0.53 8.39 -1.76
N ALA A 126 -0.73 9.71 -1.62
CA ALA A 126 -1.63 10.49 -2.46
C ALA A 126 -1.17 10.55 -3.92
N ASP A 127 0.14 10.78 -4.16
CA ASP A 127 0.72 10.80 -5.51
C ASP A 127 0.60 9.44 -6.19
N ASP A 128 1.01 8.37 -5.48
CA ASP A 128 0.88 7.00 -5.97
C ASP A 128 -0.58 6.69 -6.30
N LEU A 129 -1.52 6.93 -5.37
CA LEU A 129 -2.94 6.66 -5.57
C LEU A 129 -3.48 7.36 -6.84
N GLN A 130 -3.16 8.63 -7.03
CA GLN A 130 -3.60 9.39 -8.20
C GLN A 130 -2.97 8.86 -9.49
N ARG A 131 -1.66 8.55 -9.47
CA ARG A 131 -0.94 8.00 -10.63
C ARG A 131 -1.50 6.64 -11.05
N TYR A 132 -1.64 5.70 -10.11
CA TYR A 132 -2.18 4.38 -10.43
C TYR A 132 -3.65 4.43 -10.86
N ALA A 133 -4.47 5.31 -10.26
CA ALA A 133 -5.85 5.50 -10.69
C ALA A 133 -5.93 6.03 -12.13
N ALA A 134 -5.07 6.97 -12.50
CA ALA A 134 -5.00 7.51 -13.86
C ALA A 134 -4.55 6.44 -14.88
N GLU A 135 -3.50 5.67 -14.56
CA GLU A 135 -3.01 4.57 -15.40
C GLU A 135 -4.05 3.44 -15.53
N TRP A 136 -4.79 3.14 -14.46
CA TRP A 136 -5.87 2.16 -14.49
C TRP A 136 -6.99 2.60 -15.44
N GLU A 137 -7.46 3.84 -15.36
CA GLU A 137 -8.48 4.34 -16.28
C GLU A 137 -7.98 4.41 -17.73
N ALA A 138 -6.75 4.89 -17.95
CA ALA A 138 -6.13 4.95 -19.28
C ALA A 138 -5.90 3.54 -19.86
N GLY A 139 -5.55 2.57 -19.01
CA GLY A 139 -5.33 1.16 -19.35
C GLY A 139 -6.61 0.34 -19.49
N ASN A 140 -7.76 0.98 -19.76
CA ASN A 140 -9.06 0.31 -19.90
C ASN A 140 -9.42 -0.57 -18.68
N ARG A 141 -9.07 -0.08 -17.49
CA ARG A 141 -9.35 -0.69 -16.19
C ARG A 141 -8.69 -2.07 -15.97
N ASP A 142 -7.50 -2.30 -16.52
CA ASP A 142 -6.73 -3.53 -16.31
C ASP A 142 -6.41 -3.77 -14.82
N ALA A 143 -6.68 -4.99 -14.35
CA ALA A 143 -6.42 -5.43 -12.98
C ALA A 143 -4.94 -5.34 -12.58
N ASN A 144 -4.00 -5.35 -13.53
CA ASN A 144 -2.56 -5.22 -13.28
C ASN A 144 -2.16 -3.88 -12.63
N TRP A 145 -3.01 -2.85 -12.77
CA TRP A 145 -2.79 -1.55 -12.15
C TRP A 145 -3.36 -1.44 -10.73
N LEU A 146 -4.15 -2.42 -10.29
CA LEU A 146 -4.83 -2.34 -8.99
C LEU A 146 -3.84 -2.49 -7.82
N MET A 147 -4.01 -1.64 -6.82
CA MET A 147 -3.25 -1.70 -5.57
C MET A 147 -3.65 -2.93 -4.75
N SER A 148 -2.70 -3.46 -3.97
CA SER A 148 -2.88 -4.61 -3.09
C SER A 148 -2.06 -4.47 -1.81
N GLY A 149 -2.34 -5.31 -0.81
CA GLY A 149 -1.60 -5.34 0.45
C GLY A 149 -1.56 -4.00 1.18
N THR A 150 -0.41 -3.66 1.76
CA THR A 150 -0.22 -2.46 2.59
C THR A 150 -0.49 -1.16 1.82
N ARG A 151 -0.09 -1.07 0.55
CA ARG A 151 -0.33 0.16 -0.26
C ARG A 151 -1.80 0.47 -0.42
N LEU A 152 -2.64 -0.57 -0.58
CA LEU A 152 -4.09 -0.38 -0.66
C LEU A 152 -4.65 0.09 0.68
N ILE A 153 -4.19 -0.49 1.79
CA ILE A 153 -4.62 -0.09 3.13
C ILE A 153 -4.25 1.36 3.42
N ASP A 154 -3.01 1.77 3.13
CA ASP A 154 -2.54 3.14 3.32
C ASP A 154 -3.35 4.12 2.47
N ALA A 155 -3.64 3.77 1.20
CA ALA A 155 -4.42 4.60 0.30
C ALA A 155 -5.89 4.75 0.74
N GLU A 156 -6.51 3.70 1.27
CA GLU A 156 -7.85 3.76 1.84
C GLU A 156 -7.89 4.62 3.11
N ASN A 157 -6.95 4.40 4.04
CA ASN A 157 -6.84 5.20 5.26
C ASN A 157 -6.66 6.68 4.93
N LEU A 158 -5.80 7.00 3.95
CA LEU A 158 -5.57 8.35 3.48
C LEU A 158 -6.85 8.99 2.92
N ALA A 159 -7.60 8.25 2.11
CA ALA A 159 -8.83 8.75 1.48
C ALA A 159 -9.95 9.04 2.50
N ASP A 160 -9.90 8.41 3.68
CA ASP A 160 -10.83 8.65 4.78
C ASP A 160 -10.43 9.83 5.68
N THR A 161 -9.24 10.43 5.47
CA THR A 161 -8.82 11.63 6.22
C THR A 161 -9.53 12.89 5.71
N ALA A 162 -9.79 13.84 6.61
CA ALA A 162 -10.34 15.14 6.22
C ALA A 162 -9.35 15.98 5.38
N GLU A 163 -8.04 15.82 5.60
CA GLU A 163 -6.99 16.61 4.95
C GLU A 163 -6.79 16.19 3.47
N PHE A 164 -6.89 14.90 3.16
CA PHE A 164 -6.63 14.38 1.80
C PHE A 164 -7.87 13.87 1.06
N GLY A 165 -8.97 13.57 1.76
CA GLY A 165 -10.14 12.92 1.18
C GLY A 165 -10.71 13.62 -0.05
N ASP A 166 -10.84 14.95 -0.01
CA ASP A 166 -11.34 15.75 -1.13
C ASP A 166 -10.37 15.77 -2.32
N GLN A 167 -9.06 15.82 -2.05
CA GLN A 167 -8.02 15.80 -3.08
C GLN A 167 -8.04 14.49 -3.87
N VAL A 168 -8.22 13.36 -3.18
CA VAL A 168 -8.22 12.02 -3.79
C VAL A 168 -9.63 11.50 -4.11
N ALA A 169 -10.69 12.31 -3.93
CA ALA A 169 -12.08 11.87 -4.11
C ALA A 169 -12.37 11.27 -5.51
N HIS A 170 -11.65 11.69 -6.53
CA HIS A 170 -11.77 11.19 -7.89
C HIS A 170 -11.24 9.74 -8.08
N THR A 171 -10.47 9.21 -7.13
CA THR A 171 -9.89 7.85 -7.18
C THR A 171 -10.76 6.79 -6.49
N ARG A 172 -11.95 7.17 -5.99
CA ARG A 172 -12.83 6.27 -5.22
C ARG A 172 -13.22 4.99 -5.97
N ASP A 173 -13.45 5.07 -7.28
CA ASP A 173 -13.81 3.88 -8.08
C ASP A 173 -12.63 2.93 -8.23
N TYR A 174 -11.42 3.47 -8.37
CA TYR A 174 -10.18 2.71 -8.37
C TYR A 174 -9.92 2.00 -7.03
N LEU A 175 -10.12 2.68 -5.90
CA LEU A 175 -10.00 2.05 -4.57
C LEU A 175 -11.00 0.92 -4.38
N LYS A 176 -12.27 1.11 -4.77
CA LYS A 176 -13.29 0.05 -4.73
C LYS A 176 -12.91 -1.14 -5.60
N ALA A 177 -12.36 -0.90 -6.80
CA ALA A 177 -11.90 -1.98 -7.69
C ALA A 177 -10.73 -2.75 -7.06
N SER A 178 -9.75 -2.03 -6.52
CA SER A 178 -8.58 -2.59 -5.85
C SER A 178 -8.98 -3.45 -4.64
N ARG A 179 -9.88 -2.95 -3.78
CA ARG A 179 -10.42 -3.70 -2.64
C ARG A 179 -11.15 -4.97 -3.03
N ARG A 180 -11.99 -4.92 -4.08
CA ARG A 180 -12.66 -6.13 -4.59
C ARG A 180 -11.64 -7.15 -5.10
N HIS A 181 -10.65 -6.70 -5.85
CA HIS A 181 -9.61 -7.59 -6.39
C HIS A 181 -8.78 -8.23 -5.27
N GLU A 182 -8.39 -7.47 -4.24
CA GLU A 182 -7.66 -7.99 -3.09
C GLU A 182 -8.49 -9.02 -2.31
N ASN A 183 -9.79 -8.76 -2.08
CA ASN A 183 -10.67 -9.71 -1.40
C ASN A 183 -10.75 -11.04 -2.17
N LEU A 184 -10.92 -11.00 -3.49
CA LEU A 184 -10.92 -12.19 -4.34
C LEU A 184 -9.59 -12.94 -4.29
N ARG A 185 -8.46 -12.23 -4.25
CA ARG A 185 -7.13 -12.83 -4.12
C ARG A 185 -7.00 -13.60 -2.80
N LEU A 186 -7.41 -12.97 -1.69
CA LEU A 186 -7.36 -13.58 -0.36
C LEU A 186 -8.29 -14.80 -0.23
N GLU A 187 -9.50 -14.73 -0.79
CA GLU A 187 -10.43 -15.87 -0.85
C GLU A 187 -9.83 -17.05 -1.62
N ASN A 188 -9.25 -16.80 -2.79
CA ASN A 188 -8.60 -17.83 -3.60
C ASN A 188 -7.39 -18.47 -2.91
N GLU A 189 -6.58 -17.67 -2.20
CA GLU A 189 -5.45 -18.18 -1.42
C GLU A 189 -5.93 -19.07 -0.27
N SER A 190 -6.93 -18.62 0.48
CA SER A 190 -7.56 -19.40 1.56
C SER A 190 -8.09 -20.75 1.06
N GLN A 191 -8.78 -20.75 -0.09
CA GLN A 191 -9.30 -21.98 -0.69
C GLN A 191 -8.17 -22.94 -1.08
N ARG A 192 -7.09 -22.44 -1.72
CA ARG A 192 -5.92 -23.26 -2.08
C ARG A 192 -5.27 -23.90 -0.85
N HIS A 193 -5.15 -23.14 0.24
CA HIS A 193 -4.61 -23.68 1.49
C HIS A 193 -5.51 -24.78 2.08
N HIS A 194 -6.82 -24.58 2.06
CA HIS A 194 -7.79 -25.58 2.52
C HIS A 194 -7.74 -26.87 1.68
N ASP A 195 -7.71 -26.74 0.35
CA ASP A 195 -7.65 -27.86 -0.58
C ASP A 195 -6.34 -28.64 -0.43
N ALA A 196 -5.22 -27.93 -0.26
CA ALA A 196 -3.91 -28.54 -0.05
C ALA A 196 -3.86 -29.35 1.25
N LEU A 197 -4.42 -28.82 2.35
CA LEU A 197 -4.49 -29.54 3.63
C LEU A 197 -5.35 -30.80 3.50
N THR A 198 -6.51 -30.68 2.87
CA THR A 198 -7.43 -31.81 2.65
C THR A 198 -6.79 -32.91 1.80
N ALA A 199 -6.09 -32.53 0.73
CA ALA A 199 -5.34 -33.45 -0.11
C ALA A 199 -4.21 -34.16 0.68
N ALA A 200 -3.47 -33.43 1.51
CA ALA A 200 -2.41 -33.98 2.35
C ALA A 200 -2.94 -34.99 3.39
N VAL A 201 -4.07 -34.68 4.03
CA VAL A 201 -4.74 -35.60 4.98
C VAL A 201 -5.14 -36.90 4.27
N LYS A 202 -5.78 -36.80 3.10
CA LYS A 202 -6.18 -37.97 2.31
C LYS A 202 -4.97 -38.82 1.87
N GLN A 203 -3.85 -38.19 1.52
CA GLN A 203 -2.61 -38.89 1.20
C GLN A 203 -2.03 -39.65 2.40
N LEU A 204 -2.09 -39.07 3.60
CA LEU A 204 -1.64 -39.75 4.83
C LEU A 204 -2.54 -40.94 5.18
N GLU A 205 -3.86 -40.81 5.03
CA GLU A 205 -4.80 -41.91 5.26
C GLU A 205 -4.58 -43.07 4.28
N THR A 206 -4.42 -42.75 3.00
CA THR A 206 -4.12 -43.77 1.97
C THR A 206 -2.76 -44.43 2.22
N ALA A 207 -1.72 -43.67 2.57
CA ALA A 207 -0.42 -44.24 2.94
C ALA A 207 -0.52 -45.15 4.18
N ARG A 208 -1.28 -44.76 5.20
CA ARG A 208 -1.50 -45.58 6.41
C ARG A 208 -2.24 -46.88 6.12
N THR A 209 -3.31 -46.82 5.31
CA THR A 209 -4.07 -48.02 4.92
C THR A 209 -3.23 -48.97 4.07
N HIS A 210 -2.40 -48.44 3.17
CA HIS A 210 -1.45 -49.23 2.39
C HIS A 210 -0.36 -49.86 3.29
N ALA A 211 0.19 -49.12 4.26
CA ALA A 211 1.17 -49.64 5.21
C ALA A 211 0.58 -50.73 6.11
N ALA A 212 -0.66 -50.56 6.59
CA ALA A 212 -1.35 -51.55 7.42
C ALA A 212 -1.61 -52.85 6.64
N SER A 213 -2.10 -52.76 5.40
CA SER A 213 -2.34 -53.95 4.57
C SER A 213 -1.04 -54.66 4.17
N ALA A 214 0.03 -53.92 3.88
CA ALA A 214 1.35 -54.51 3.64
C ALA A 214 1.88 -55.25 4.88
N HIS A 215 1.68 -54.69 6.08
CA HIS A 215 2.06 -55.34 7.33
C HIS A 215 1.29 -56.64 7.57
N GLU A 216 -0.02 -56.65 7.35
CA GLU A 216 -0.86 -57.85 7.48
C GLU A 216 -0.43 -58.96 6.51
N GLN A 217 -0.20 -58.62 5.23
CA GLN A 217 0.27 -59.58 4.22
C GLN A 217 1.64 -60.18 4.57
N ALA A 218 2.58 -59.36 5.07
CA ALA A 218 3.90 -59.83 5.49
C ALA A 218 3.80 -60.85 6.64
N GLN A 219 2.88 -60.64 7.60
CA GLN A 219 2.66 -61.59 8.71
C GLN A 219 2.05 -62.91 8.23
N ILE A 220 1.09 -62.87 7.29
CA ILE A 220 0.48 -64.08 6.73
C ILE A 220 1.52 -64.93 6.00
N LEU A 221 2.37 -64.32 5.16
CA LEU A 221 3.44 -65.01 4.45
C LEU A 221 4.46 -65.62 5.43
N ALA A 222 4.90 -64.87 6.44
CA ALA A 222 5.82 -65.37 7.46
C ALA A 222 5.24 -66.59 8.21
N THR A 223 3.94 -66.59 8.50
CA THR A 223 3.26 -67.70 9.16
C THR A 223 3.23 -68.95 8.27
N ARG A 224 2.88 -68.81 6.99
CA ARG A 224 2.88 -69.93 6.02
C ARG A 224 4.27 -70.53 5.84
N VAL A 225 5.31 -69.69 5.72
CA VAL A 225 6.69 -70.14 5.59
C VAL A 225 7.11 -70.96 6.81
N ARG A 226 6.79 -70.52 8.04
CA ARG A 226 7.08 -71.28 9.26
C ARG A 226 6.37 -72.64 9.30
N ILE A 227 5.10 -72.70 8.89
CA ILE A 227 4.34 -73.96 8.84
C ILE A 227 4.98 -74.94 7.84
N LEU A 228 5.34 -74.46 6.64
CA LEU A 228 6.00 -75.29 5.63
C LEU A 228 7.38 -75.79 6.10
N GLN A 229 8.16 -74.94 6.76
CA GLN A 229 9.44 -75.35 7.37
C GLN A 229 9.25 -76.44 8.43
N ALA A 230 8.25 -76.29 9.31
CA ALA A 230 7.93 -77.30 10.32
C ALA A 230 7.50 -78.63 9.68
N ALA A 231 6.66 -78.59 8.63
CA ALA A 231 6.24 -79.78 7.90
C ALA A 231 7.42 -80.50 7.19
N LEU A 232 8.37 -79.75 6.63
CA LEU A 232 9.61 -80.30 6.06
C LEU A 232 10.49 -80.97 7.11
N VAL A 233 10.63 -80.37 8.30
CA VAL A 233 11.38 -80.98 9.40
C VAL A 233 10.70 -82.28 9.86
N VAL A 234 9.38 -82.29 10.03
CA VAL A 234 8.64 -83.48 10.44
C VAL A 234 8.77 -84.60 9.41
N THR A 235 8.61 -84.29 8.12
CA THR A 235 8.76 -85.30 7.04
C THR A 235 10.18 -85.84 6.96
N ALA A 236 11.21 -85.00 7.14
CA ALA A 236 12.60 -85.45 7.21
C ALA A 236 12.86 -86.38 8.41
N ILE A 237 12.27 -86.08 9.58
CA ILE A 237 12.35 -86.95 10.77
C ILE A 237 11.68 -88.30 10.51
N ILE A 238 10.48 -88.31 9.92
CA ILE A 238 9.75 -89.54 9.59
C ILE A 238 10.55 -90.39 8.60
N ALA A 239 11.11 -89.77 7.55
CA ALA A 239 11.93 -90.47 6.58
C ALA A 239 13.19 -91.08 7.22
N LEU A 240 13.84 -90.36 8.14
CA LEU A 240 15.01 -90.87 8.87
C LEU A 240 14.66 -92.08 9.75
N ILE A 241 13.53 -92.03 10.46
CA ILE A 241 13.05 -93.16 11.29
C ILE A 241 12.75 -94.38 10.41
N ALA A 242 12.10 -94.18 9.26
CA ALA A 242 11.80 -95.27 8.33
C ALA A 242 13.06 -95.93 7.76
N ILE A 243 14.10 -95.14 7.47
CA ILE A 243 15.41 -95.67 7.03
C ILE A 243 16.05 -96.51 8.15
N ILE A 244 16.06 -96.01 9.39
CA ILE A 244 16.64 -96.75 10.54
C ILE A 244 15.89 -98.06 10.80
N ALA A 245 14.56 -98.09 10.65
CA ALA A 245 13.76 -99.29 10.85
C ALA A 245 13.93 -100.35 9.75
N ALA A 246 14.48 -99.98 8.58
CA ALA A 246 14.70 -100.87 7.45
C ALA A 246 16.11 -101.50 7.40
N LEU A 247 17.03 -101.08 8.30
CA LEU A 247 18.35 -101.68 8.52
C LEU A 247 18.29 -102.79 9.57
#